data_AF-A0A6I9PZ21-F1
#
_entry.id   AF-A0A6I9PZ21-F1
#
_cell.length_a   1.000
_cell.length_b   1.000
_cell.length_c   1.000
_cell.angle_alpha   90.00
_cell.angle_beta   90.00
_cell.angle_gamma   90.00
#
_symmetry.space_group_name_H-M   'P 1'
#
loop_
_entity.id
_entity.type
_entity.pdbx_description
1 polymer ?
#
loop_
_entity_poly.entity_id
_entity_poly.type
_entity_poly.pdbx_seq_one_letter_code
_entity_poly.pdbx_strand_id
1 'polypeptide(L)'
;MSVQFCLALLALSSLTAASDPVCEELLKPLEDHSKVAGKWIFHAGVSDTGDLMGVLKNVNSSWIKLTPIPGSEDMTLRWGDKIKDKCVYGGLNYTFSGNDTKVTFNFNDTDHVHTGRHLRSCTDCILWTDTALRPGQEEVIAGRSLYIFTRTGKLDDLDLEIVKLQAACLKFPPEFFFGDVTDLCPEEEPAAAEVKEEEQCSLCLLLTPDMAAQLVVALLAFTSLSAASDPNCTELVKPLVLDSHSPIYGRWVLHVGTWDEPSLKSDLVSVNGSWVDLSASSDSGVMTIYWADRLEDKCLQGLANGTISGMTTHTTFNINGHTSYHDGKYYETCSDCLLSEDTTLLPDGKSKGRYFFLFTRTGALEPSELEIFKKQAECLQFLPEYYFGGTDLCPDEREPAPPAAENTESQTDEEPTAQ
;
A
#
# COMPACT_ATOMS: atom_id res chain seq x y z
N MET A 1 -6.29 8.96 54.67
CA MET A 1 -7.38 8.57 53.74
C MET A 1 -7.31 9.37 52.44
N SER A 2 -7.80 10.62 52.34
CA SER A 2 -7.86 11.36 51.05
C SER A 2 -6.55 11.34 50.22
N VAL A 3 -5.41 11.79 50.81
CA VAL A 3 -4.12 11.93 50.10
C VAL A 3 -3.60 10.63 49.48
N GLN A 4 -3.85 9.47 50.11
CA GLN A 4 -3.42 8.16 49.59
C GLN A 4 -4.24 7.75 48.35
N PHE A 5 -5.49 8.20 48.25
CA PHE A 5 -6.34 7.95 47.08
C PHE A 5 -5.87 8.76 45.86
N CYS A 6 -5.45 10.02 46.07
CA CYS A 6 -4.88 10.85 45.01
C CYS A 6 -3.56 10.27 44.46
N LEU A 7 -2.70 9.72 45.32
CA LEU A 7 -1.44 9.07 44.90
C LEU A 7 -1.69 7.76 44.14
N ALA A 8 -2.69 6.97 44.53
CA ALA A 8 -3.09 5.78 43.78
C ALA A 8 -3.64 6.12 42.38
N LEU A 9 -4.44 7.19 42.27
CA LEU A 9 -4.95 7.67 40.98
C LEU A 9 -3.83 8.21 40.07
N LEU A 10 -2.85 8.93 40.61
CA LEU A 10 -1.69 9.41 39.85
C LEU A 10 -0.76 8.27 39.38
N ALA A 11 -0.64 7.19 40.17
CA ALA A 11 0.04 5.97 39.73
C ALA A 11 -0.72 5.27 38.59
N LEU A 12 -2.04 5.13 38.72
CA LEU A 12 -2.88 4.52 37.66
C LEU A 12 -2.84 5.33 36.35
N SER A 13 -2.83 6.67 36.41
CA SER A 13 -2.70 7.52 35.22
C SER A 13 -1.29 7.61 34.64
N SER A 14 -0.27 7.04 35.30
CA SER A 14 1.10 6.94 34.76
C SER A 14 1.45 5.56 34.19
N LEU A 15 0.56 4.56 34.33
CA LEU A 15 0.64 3.29 33.59
C LEU A 15 -0.16 3.30 32.28
N THR A 16 -1.00 4.31 32.02
CA THR A 16 -1.73 4.48 30.75
C THR A 16 -0.96 5.35 29.73
N ALA A 17 0.36 5.12 29.65
CA ALA A 17 1.19 5.49 28.50
C ALA A 17 1.59 4.23 27.71
N ALA A 18 0.66 3.27 27.60
CA ALA A 18 0.79 2.17 26.67
C ALA A 18 0.87 2.72 25.25
N SER A 19 1.80 2.20 24.46
CA SER A 19 1.79 2.31 23.01
C SER A 19 0.41 1.88 22.49
N ASP A 20 -0.07 2.52 21.42
CA ASP A 20 -1.02 1.82 20.56
C ASP A 20 -0.31 0.56 20.03
N PRO A 21 -0.84 -0.67 20.20
CA PRO A 21 -0.17 -1.88 19.75
C PRO A 21 0.09 -1.88 18.24
N VAL A 22 -0.71 -1.16 17.44
CA VAL A 22 -0.45 -0.95 16.01
C VAL A 22 0.81 -0.10 15.81
N CYS A 23 0.98 0.97 16.58
CA CYS A 23 2.20 1.78 16.55
C CYS A 23 3.44 1.03 17.09
N GLU A 24 3.27 0.10 18.04
CA GLU A 24 4.40 -0.71 18.54
C GLU A 24 4.91 -1.70 17.47
N GLU A 25 4.01 -2.28 16.67
CA GLU A 25 4.40 -3.10 15.51
C GLU A 25 5.01 -2.24 14.38
N LEU A 26 4.39 -1.12 14.05
CA LEU A 26 4.84 -0.21 12.98
C LEU A 26 6.19 0.47 13.27
N LEU A 27 6.54 0.71 14.53
CA LEU A 27 7.81 1.37 14.90
C LEU A 27 8.95 0.40 15.21
N LYS A 28 8.85 -0.87 14.76
CA LYS A 28 9.94 -1.84 14.88
C LYS A 28 11.17 -1.41 14.05
N PRO A 29 12.38 -1.48 14.64
CA PRO A 29 13.61 -1.13 13.95
C PRO A 29 13.99 -2.18 12.89
N LEU A 30 14.78 -1.76 11.91
CA LEU A 30 15.37 -2.63 10.90
C LEU A 30 16.69 -3.23 11.40
N GLU A 31 16.61 -4.34 12.14
CA GLU A 31 17.77 -5.00 12.78
C GLU A 31 18.80 -5.56 11.79
N ASP A 32 18.38 -5.89 10.56
CA ASP A 32 19.27 -6.38 9.50
C ASP A 32 19.84 -5.22 8.69
N HIS A 33 20.94 -4.64 9.20
CA HIS A 33 21.62 -3.52 8.57
C HIS A 33 22.11 -3.82 7.14
N SER A 34 22.29 -5.10 6.74
CA SER A 34 22.70 -5.43 5.38
C SER A 34 21.67 -4.97 4.32
N LYS A 35 20.39 -4.86 4.71
CA LYS A 35 19.31 -4.43 3.83
C LYS A 35 19.38 -2.96 3.42
N VAL A 36 20.04 -2.09 4.20
CA VAL A 36 20.19 -0.66 3.83
C VAL A 36 21.33 -0.40 2.85
N ALA A 37 22.15 -1.41 2.54
CA ALA A 37 23.22 -1.26 1.56
C ALA A 37 22.70 -1.04 0.13
N GLY A 38 23.50 -0.34 -0.67
CA GLY A 38 23.20 -0.01 -2.07
C GLY A 38 22.81 1.46 -2.28
N LYS A 39 22.25 1.76 -3.46
CA LYS A 39 21.78 3.10 -3.83
C LYS A 39 20.28 3.22 -3.59
N TRP A 40 19.87 4.39 -3.12
CA TRP A 40 18.49 4.74 -2.83
C TRP A 40 18.20 6.16 -3.30
N ILE A 41 16.99 6.40 -3.81
CA ILE A 41 16.51 7.67 -4.34
C ILE A 41 15.57 8.27 -3.30
N PHE A 42 15.77 9.53 -2.93
CA PHE A 42 14.87 10.23 -2.01
C PHE A 42 13.50 10.39 -2.66
N HIS A 43 12.46 9.85 -2.01
CA HIS A 43 11.10 9.89 -2.53
C HIS A 43 10.27 10.95 -1.78
N ALA A 44 10.24 10.89 -0.44
CA ALA A 44 9.52 11.86 0.38
C ALA A 44 10.12 12.01 1.78
N GLY A 45 9.74 13.08 2.48
CA GLY A 45 10.09 13.28 3.88
C GLY A 45 9.29 14.38 4.57
N VAL A 46 9.37 14.40 5.89
CA VAL A 46 8.70 15.37 6.77
C VAL A 46 9.60 15.71 7.96
N SER A 47 9.48 16.93 8.48
CA SER A 47 10.15 17.38 9.70
C SER A 47 9.15 18.02 10.65
N ASP A 48 9.41 17.97 11.97
CA ASP A 48 8.53 18.58 12.98
C ASP A 48 8.80 20.07 13.23
N THR A 49 9.86 20.64 12.64
CA THR A 49 10.14 22.09 12.63
C THR A 49 10.10 22.69 11.23
N GLY A 50 9.60 23.91 11.14
CA GLY A 50 9.51 24.66 9.87
C GLY A 50 10.87 24.96 9.23
N ASP A 51 11.93 25.08 10.04
CA ASP A 51 13.29 25.32 9.55
C ASP A 51 13.86 24.09 8.83
N LEU A 52 13.73 22.89 9.43
CA LEU A 52 14.17 21.63 8.80
C LEU A 52 13.32 21.29 7.57
N MET A 53 12.00 21.48 7.64
CA MET A 53 11.10 21.35 6.50
C MET A 53 11.46 22.36 5.39
N GLY A 54 11.91 23.57 5.76
CA GLY A 54 12.42 24.58 4.84
C GLY A 54 13.72 24.16 4.14
N VAL A 55 14.65 23.54 4.87
CA VAL A 55 15.88 22.95 4.28
C VAL A 55 15.50 21.82 3.31
N LEU A 56 14.64 20.90 3.73
CA LEU A 56 14.20 19.77 2.90
C LEU A 56 13.55 20.24 1.58
N LYS A 57 12.66 21.24 1.64
CA LYS A 57 12.01 21.86 0.47
C LYS A 57 12.95 22.68 -0.45
N ASN A 58 14.25 22.81 -0.14
CA ASN A 58 15.24 23.36 -1.09
C ASN A 58 15.90 22.29 -1.98
N VAL A 59 15.72 20.99 -1.68
CA VAL A 59 16.28 19.88 -2.47
C VAL A 59 15.28 19.49 -3.55
N ASN A 60 15.65 19.64 -4.83
CA ASN A 60 14.82 19.23 -5.97
C ASN A 60 14.74 17.69 -6.06
N SER A 61 15.89 17.03 -6.00
CA SER A 61 16.05 15.57 -6.07
C SER A 61 17.27 15.15 -5.26
N SER A 62 17.33 13.90 -4.81
CA SER A 62 18.51 13.37 -4.09
C SER A 62 18.63 11.86 -4.26
N TRP A 63 19.87 11.36 -4.22
CA TRP A 63 20.15 9.95 -3.96
C TRP A 63 21.22 9.80 -2.88
N ILE A 64 21.14 8.71 -2.13
CA ILE A 64 22.17 8.25 -1.20
C ILE A 64 22.69 6.87 -1.62
N LYS A 65 23.93 6.56 -1.25
CA LYS A 65 24.58 5.27 -1.54
C LYS A 65 25.35 4.79 -0.31
N LEU A 66 24.79 3.77 0.34
CA LEU A 66 25.31 3.15 1.56
C LEU A 66 26.19 1.95 1.20
N THR A 67 27.46 1.99 1.59
CA THR A 67 28.47 0.98 1.24
C THR A 67 29.12 0.42 2.52
N PRO A 68 28.95 -0.89 2.83
CA PRO A 68 29.54 -1.52 4.01
C PRO A 68 31.06 -1.41 4.09
N ILE A 69 31.58 -1.16 5.29
CA ILE A 69 33.02 -1.10 5.56
C ILE A 69 33.52 -2.52 5.93
N PRO A 70 34.46 -3.13 5.17
CA PRO A 70 34.93 -4.49 5.47
C PRO A 70 35.52 -4.61 6.88
N GLY A 71 34.84 -5.37 7.75
CA GLY A 71 35.26 -5.59 9.14
C GLY A 71 34.70 -4.61 10.16
N SER A 72 33.76 -3.73 9.79
CA SER A 72 32.87 -3.01 10.73
C SER A 72 31.40 -3.32 10.42
N GLU A 73 30.52 -2.96 11.37
CA GLU A 73 29.08 -2.84 11.13
C GLU A 73 28.73 -1.47 10.50
N ASP A 74 29.66 -0.52 10.54
CA ASP A 74 29.54 0.81 9.93
C ASP A 74 29.51 0.77 8.39
N MET A 75 28.93 1.81 7.81
CA MET A 75 28.93 2.06 6.37
C MET A 75 29.54 3.41 6.01
N THR A 76 29.92 3.58 4.75
CA THR A 76 30.09 4.91 4.16
C THR A 76 28.81 5.31 3.42
N LEU A 77 28.33 6.52 3.65
CA LEU A 77 27.22 7.11 2.91
C LEU A 77 27.79 8.17 1.97
N ARG A 78 27.66 7.96 0.65
CA ARG A 78 27.80 9.03 -0.37
C ARG A 78 26.42 9.55 -0.75
N TRP A 79 26.32 10.82 -1.14
CA TRP A 79 25.08 11.40 -1.63
C TRP A 79 25.28 12.36 -2.80
N GLY A 80 24.20 12.64 -3.53
CA GLY A 80 24.15 13.63 -4.61
C GLY A 80 22.80 14.33 -4.65
N ASP A 81 22.75 15.55 -4.14
CA ASP A 81 21.55 16.39 -4.06
C ASP A 81 21.51 17.37 -5.23
N LYS A 82 20.36 17.47 -5.91
CA LYS A 82 20.08 18.56 -6.85
C LYS A 82 19.41 19.69 -6.10
N ILE A 83 20.08 20.84 -6.00
CA ILE A 83 19.60 22.04 -5.29
C ILE A 83 19.64 23.21 -6.27
N LYS A 84 18.47 23.72 -6.66
CA LYS A 84 18.32 24.86 -7.60
C LYS A 84 19.09 24.62 -8.90
N ASP A 85 18.81 23.46 -9.49
CA ASP A 85 19.39 22.91 -10.72
C ASP A 85 20.90 22.62 -10.70
N LYS A 86 21.53 22.65 -9.51
CA LYS A 86 22.95 22.32 -9.33
C LYS A 86 23.12 21.07 -8.48
N CYS A 87 24.03 20.19 -8.90
CA CYS A 87 24.40 19.03 -8.11
C CYS A 87 25.41 19.40 -7.02
N VAL A 88 25.17 18.90 -5.82
CA VAL A 88 26.03 18.98 -4.64
C VAL A 88 26.26 17.56 -4.15
N TYR A 89 27.51 17.15 -4.02
CA TYR A 89 27.88 15.80 -3.60
C TYR A 89 28.58 15.83 -2.23
N GLY A 90 28.52 14.70 -1.54
CA GLY A 90 29.28 14.51 -0.30
C GLY A 90 29.51 13.04 0.05
N GLY A 91 30.25 12.84 1.14
CA GLY A 91 30.50 11.53 1.73
C GLY A 91 30.75 11.65 3.23
N LEU A 92 30.17 10.74 4.02
CA LEU A 92 30.35 10.66 5.48
C LEU A 92 30.40 9.21 5.97
N ASN A 93 30.89 9.02 7.20
CA ASN A 93 30.80 7.74 7.90
C ASN A 93 29.41 7.62 8.54
N TYR A 94 28.70 6.57 8.18
CA TYR A 94 27.39 6.21 8.69
C TYR A 94 27.57 5.15 9.76
N THR A 95 27.49 5.57 11.03
CA THR A 95 27.88 4.71 12.17
C THR A 95 26.66 4.07 12.84
N PHE A 96 26.80 2.82 13.25
CA PHE A 96 25.75 2.05 13.95
C PHE A 96 26.10 1.85 15.44
N SER A 97 25.08 1.79 16.28
CA SER A 97 25.17 1.58 17.72
C SER A 97 24.02 0.67 18.17
N GLY A 98 24.05 -0.58 17.71
CA GLY A 98 22.84 -1.41 17.62
C GLY A 98 21.89 -0.82 16.58
N ASN A 99 20.59 -0.83 16.88
CA ASN A 99 19.54 -0.34 15.98
C ASN A 99 19.52 1.20 15.78
N ASP A 100 20.32 1.95 16.55
CA ASP A 100 20.47 3.40 16.42
C ASP A 100 21.68 3.75 15.56
N THR A 101 21.56 4.86 14.83
CA THR A 101 22.49 5.32 13.79
C THR A 101 22.92 6.75 14.09
N LYS A 102 24.19 7.07 13.85
CA LYS A 102 24.73 8.44 13.98
C LYS A 102 25.46 8.85 12.72
N VAL A 103 25.10 10.03 12.23
CA VAL A 103 25.76 10.72 11.11
C VAL A 103 26.11 12.15 11.54
N THR A 104 27.21 12.67 10.99
CA THR A 104 27.57 14.08 11.10
C THR A 104 27.75 14.63 9.70
N PHE A 105 26.84 15.53 9.28
CA PHE A 105 26.98 16.29 8.05
C PHE A 105 27.80 17.56 8.35
N ASN A 106 28.93 17.75 7.67
CA ASN A 106 29.64 19.03 7.70
C ASN A 106 29.14 19.92 6.56
N PHE A 107 28.65 21.11 6.88
CA PHE A 107 28.13 22.07 5.90
C PHE A 107 28.50 23.49 6.32
N ASN A 108 29.11 24.28 5.42
CA ASN A 108 29.63 25.62 5.71
C ASN A 108 30.46 25.66 7.02
N ASP A 109 31.47 24.79 7.11
CA ASP A 109 32.37 24.62 8.28
C ASP A 109 31.64 24.32 9.61
N THR A 110 30.37 23.90 9.56
CA THR A 110 29.51 23.62 10.71
C THR A 110 29.11 22.14 10.75
N ASP A 111 29.28 21.49 11.90
CA ASP A 111 28.88 20.10 12.10
C ASP A 111 27.41 20.01 12.54
N HIS A 112 26.60 19.35 11.71
CA HIS A 112 25.21 18.99 11.98
C HIS A 112 25.15 17.51 12.33
N VAL A 113 24.94 17.20 13.61
CA VAL A 113 24.86 15.84 14.13
C VAL A 113 23.42 15.37 14.15
N HIS A 114 23.15 14.23 13.51
CA HIS A 114 21.84 13.60 13.49
C HIS A 114 21.95 12.19 14.07
N THR A 115 21.12 11.90 15.07
CA THR A 115 20.99 10.56 15.66
C THR A 115 19.61 10.02 15.32
N GLY A 116 19.54 8.88 14.66
CA GLY A 116 18.30 8.33 14.12
C GLY A 116 18.29 6.81 14.11
N ARG A 117 17.32 6.20 13.43
CA ARG A 117 17.24 4.76 13.22
C ARG A 117 16.47 4.41 11.96
N HIS A 118 16.75 3.24 11.42
CA HIS A 118 15.94 2.66 10.35
C HIS A 118 14.76 1.89 10.94
N LEU A 119 13.59 2.06 10.30
CA LEU A 119 12.37 1.34 10.64
C LEU A 119 12.06 0.31 9.57
N ARG A 120 11.37 -0.78 9.96
CA ARG A 120 10.79 -1.71 8.99
C ARG A 120 9.54 -1.07 8.37
N SER A 121 9.60 -0.75 7.08
CA SER A 121 8.44 -0.26 6.33
C SER A 121 8.10 -1.22 5.19
N CYS A 122 8.99 -1.35 4.19
CA CYS A 122 8.75 -2.18 3.02
C CYS A 122 9.98 -2.97 2.55
N THR A 123 9.88 -3.59 1.37
CA THR A 123 10.91 -4.48 0.80
C THR A 123 11.96 -3.73 -0.05
N ASP A 124 11.55 -2.75 -0.86
CA ASP A 124 12.42 -2.00 -1.79
C ASP A 124 12.52 -0.50 -1.47
N CYS A 125 12.35 -0.19 -0.19
CA CYS A 125 12.56 1.13 0.41
C CYS A 125 13.35 1.05 1.72
N ILE A 126 13.88 2.18 2.16
CA ILE A 126 14.37 2.39 3.52
C ILE A 126 13.71 3.64 4.11
N LEU A 127 13.07 3.47 5.27
CA LEU A 127 12.62 4.57 6.10
C LEU A 127 13.71 4.88 7.14
N TRP A 128 14.07 6.14 7.28
CA TRP A 128 15.00 6.63 8.30
C TRP A 128 14.33 7.77 9.06
N THR A 129 14.28 7.67 10.39
CA THR A 129 13.84 8.78 11.26
C THR A 129 15.01 9.27 12.10
N ASP A 130 15.11 10.58 12.30
CA ASP A 130 16.22 11.19 13.02
C ASP A 130 15.80 12.21 14.07
N THR A 131 16.78 12.61 14.86
CA THR A 131 16.76 13.78 15.73
C THR A 131 18.02 14.58 15.42
N ALA A 132 17.84 15.77 14.86
CA ALA A 132 18.91 16.72 14.59
C ALA A 132 19.28 17.43 15.89
N LEU A 133 20.58 17.50 16.19
CA LEU A 133 21.14 18.21 17.33
C LEU A 133 21.66 19.58 16.89
N ARG A 134 21.59 20.59 17.77
CA ARG A 134 22.10 21.93 17.45
C ARG A 134 23.63 21.92 17.36
N PRO A 135 24.24 22.53 16.33
CA PRO A 135 25.70 22.64 16.24
C PRO A 135 26.31 23.24 17.51
N GLY A 136 27.32 22.57 18.06
CA GLY A 136 27.97 22.96 19.31
C GLY A 136 27.15 22.75 20.59
N GLN A 137 25.98 22.12 20.54
CA GLN A 137 25.11 21.83 21.68
C GLN A 137 24.50 20.42 21.57
N GLU A 138 25.31 19.38 21.81
CA GLU A 138 24.92 17.97 21.61
C GLU A 138 23.71 17.49 22.43
N GLU A 139 23.33 18.20 23.50
CA GLU A 139 22.12 17.89 24.31
C GLU A 139 20.85 18.62 23.83
N VAL A 140 20.96 19.58 22.90
CA VAL A 140 19.84 20.45 22.51
C VAL A 140 19.31 20.06 21.13
N ILE A 141 18.11 19.49 21.11
CA ILE A 141 17.39 19.12 19.89
C ILE A 141 17.10 20.37 19.04
N ALA A 142 17.42 20.30 17.75
CA ALA A 142 17.07 21.27 16.72
C ALA A 142 15.70 20.95 16.08
N GLY A 143 15.38 19.66 15.96
CA GLY A 143 14.12 19.11 15.47
C GLY A 143 14.28 17.62 15.15
N ARG A 144 13.26 17.02 14.56
CA ARG A 144 13.27 15.65 14.05
C ARG A 144 12.81 15.63 12.60
N SER A 145 13.20 14.59 11.89
CA SER A 145 12.71 14.30 10.54
C SER A 145 12.43 12.80 10.32
N LEU A 146 11.77 12.55 9.20
CA LEU A 146 11.46 11.24 8.66
C LEU A 146 11.67 11.29 7.15
N TYR A 147 12.41 10.34 6.60
CA TYR A 147 12.80 10.30 5.19
C TYR A 147 12.58 8.90 4.63
N ILE A 148 11.82 8.79 3.55
CA ILE A 148 11.61 7.54 2.79
C ILE A 148 12.39 7.60 1.47
N PHE A 149 13.26 6.61 1.27
CA PHE A 149 14.04 6.44 0.04
C PHE A 149 13.69 5.09 -0.60
N THR A 150 13.72 5.01 -1.94
CA THR A 150 13.33 3.82 -2.71
C THR A 150 14.41 3.40 -3.71
N ARG A 151 14.43 2.14 -4.15
CA ARG A 151 15.44 1.69 -5.14
C ARG A 151 15.27 2.31 -6.54
N THR A 152 14.03 2.65 -6.92
CA THR A 152 13.67 2.97 -8.31
C THR A 152 13.03 4.36 -8.48
N GLY A 153 12.93 5.13 -7.39
CA GLY A 153 12.14 6.36 -7.35
C GLY A 153 10.64 6.11 -7.09
N LYS A 154 10.14 4.90 -7.38
CA LYS A 154 8.76 4.50 -7.11
C LYS A 154 8.59 4.00 -5.67
N LEU A 155 7.50 4.42 -5.06
CA LEU A 155 6.85 3.84 -3.89
C LEU A 155 5.41 3.56 -4.34
N ASP A 156 4.80 2.46 -3.92
CA ASP A 156 3.36 2.25 -4.11
C ASP A 156 2.55 2.95 -3.01
N ASP A 157 1.25 3.09 -3.25
CA ASP A 157 0.36 3.84 -2.36
C ASP A 157 0.21 3.16 -0.98
N LEU A 158 0.35 1.84 -0.90
CA LEU A 158 0.28 1.08 0.36
C LEU A 158 1.52 1.33 1.21
N ASP A 159 2.72 1.17 0.66
CA ASP A 159 3.97 1.49 1.37
C ASP A 159 4.01 2.97 1.78
N LEU A 160 3.41 3.87 0.99
CA LEU A 160 3.24 5.27 1.36
C LEU A 160 2.25 5.49 2.53
N GLU A 161 1.12 4.78 2.59
CA GLU A 161 0.22 4.82 3.75
C GLU A 161 0.87 4.23 5.01
N ILE A 162 1.66 3.15 4.90
CA ILE A 162 2.45 2.60 6.01
C ILE A 162 3.42 3.67 6.54
N VAL A 163 4.12 4.39 5.66
CA VAL A 163 5.03 5.49 6.04
C VAL A 163 4.27 6.66 6.68
N LYS A 164 3.06 7.00 6.21
CA LYS A 164 2.20 8.03 6.85
C LYS A 164 1.74 7.59 8.24
N LEU A 165 1.36 6.33 8.43
CA LEU A 165 0.99 5.78 9.75
C LEU A 165 2.18 5.78 10.71
N GLN A 166 3.38 5.37 10.24
CA GLN A 166 4.62 5.47 11.01
C GLN A 166 4.93 6.93 11.40
N ALA A 167 4.73 7.89 10.49
CA ALA A 167 4.88 9.32 10.79
C ALA A 167 3.87 9.82 11.83
N ALA A 168 2.62 9.38 11.77
CA ALA A 168 1.58 9.71 12.74
C ALA A 168 1.89 9.12 14.13
N CYS A 169 2.35 7.87 14.22
CA CYS A 169 2.84 7.25 15.46
C CYS A 169 4.03 8.02 16.06
N LEU A 170 4.94 8.54 15.22
CA LEU A 170 6.05 9.41 15.63
C LEU A 170 5.65 10.88 15.86
N LYS A 171 4.37 11.22 15.65
CA LYS A 171 3.78 12.56 15.83
C LYS A 171 4.42 13.64 14.95
N PHE A 172 4.69 13.30 13.69
CA PHE A 172 5.01 14.28 12.65
C PHE A 172 3.74 14.95 12.09
N PRO A 173 3.86 16.13 11.45
CA PRO A 173 2.80 16.69 10.62
C PRO A 173 2.38 15.74 9.48
N PRO A 174 1.14 15.83 8.97
CA PRO A 174 0.67 15.02 7.84
C PRO A 174 1.19 15.51 6.48
N GLU A 175 1.79 16.71 6.40
CA GLU A 175 2.32 17.29 5.16
C GLU A 175 3.74 16.79 4.89
N PHE A 176 3.87 15.86 3.94
CA PHE A 176 5.16 15.44 3.39
C PHE A 176 5.60 16.34 2.25
N PHE A 177 6.92 16.59 2.16
CA PHE A 177 7.57 17.01 0.93
C PHE A 177 7.91 15.77 0.08
N PHE A 178 7.66 15.84 -1.23
CA PHE A 178 8.03 14.82 -2.20
C PHE A 178 9.12 15.36 -3.13
N GLY A 179 10.18 14.60 -3.34
CA GLY A 179 11.27 14.96 -4.26
C GLY A 179 10.98 14.55 -5.70
N ASP A 180 11.67 15.17 -6.66
CA ASP A 180 11.78 14.61 -8.01
C ASP A 180 12.67 13.37 -7.96
N VAL A 181 12.15 12.26 -8.49
CA VAL A 181 12.80 10.94 -8.47
C VAL A 181 13.43 10.55 -9.81
N THR A 182 13.37 11.46 -10.79
CA THR A 182 13.79 11.24 -12.18
C THR A 182 14.97 12.12 -12.59
N ASP A 183 14.96 13.39 -12.20
CA ASP A 183 15.99 14.38 -12.53
C ASP A 183 17.14 14.35 -11.49
N LEU A 184 17.79 13.19 -11.41
CA LEU A 184 18.83 12.89 -10.42
C LEU A 184 20.21 13.31 -10.90
N CYS A 185 21.04 13.76 -9.95
CA CYS A 185 22.45 14.00 -10.18
C CYS A 185 23.18 12.71 -10.61
N PRO A 186 24.12 12.78 -11.57
CA PRO A 186 24.91 11.61 -11.96
C PRO A 186 25.75 11.08 -10.78
N GLU A 187 26.14 9.81 -10.84
CA GLU A 187 27.15 9.29 -9.90
C GLU A 187 28.53 9.77 -10.33
N GLU A 188 29.20 10.52 -9.46
CA GLU A 188 30.64 10.77 -9.58
C GLU A 188 31.41 9.44 -9.41
N GLU A 189 31.95 8.95 -10.52
CA GLU A 189 33.11 8.04 -10.55
C GLU A 189 34.14 8.47 -9.50
N PRO A 190 34.75 7.53 -8.73
CA PRO A 190 35.73 7.88 -7.72
C PRO A 190 36.92 8.58 -8.37
N ALA A 191 37.21 9.80 -7.93
CA ALA A 191 38.29 10.61 -8.47
C ALA A 191 39.66 9.94 -8.28
N ALA A 192 40.12 9.22 -9.30
CA ALA A 192 41.51 8.83 -9.43
C ALA A 192 42.39 10.10 -9.49
N ALA A 193 43.56 10.05 -8.84
CA ALA A 193 44.43 11.21 -8.73
C ALA A 193 44.88 11.76 -10.09
N GLU A 194 45.10 13.08 -10.15
CA GLU A 194 45.31 13.85 -11.37
C GLU A 194 46.41 13.31 -12.30
N VAL A 195 46.09 13.20 -13.60
CA VAL A 195 47.05 13.49 -14.69
C VAL A 195 46.33 14.30 -15.77
N LYS A 196 46.97 15.35 -16.26
CA LYS A 196 46.50 16.13 -17.41
C LYS A 196 47.11 15.59 -18.70
N GLU A 197 46.33 15.51 -19.77
CA GLU A 197 46.84 15.77 -21.12
C GLU A 197 45.71 16.33 -22.01
N GLU A 198 46.08 17.14 -23.00
CA GLU A 198 45.17 17.76 -23.98
C GLU A 198 45.20 16.99 -25.32
N GLU A 199 44.52 17.53 -26.33
CA GLU A 199 44.51 17.11 -27.74
C GLU A 199 43.74 15.81 -28.10
N GLN A 200 43.15 15.66 -29.30
CA GLN A 200 42.63 16.64 -30.28
C GLN A 200 41.78 15.89 -31.32
N CYS A 201 40.95 16.62 -32.07
CA CYS A 201 40.23 16.20 -33.30
C CYS A 201 39.01 15.25 -33.11
N SER A 202 37.84 15.49 -33.75
CA SER A 202 37.51 15.84 -35.15
C SER A 202 37.50 14.60 -36.07
N LEU A 203 36.49 14.33 -36.91
CA LEU A 203 35.40 15.20 -37.43
C LEU A 203 34.11 14.38 -37.73
N CYS A 204 33.06 15.10 -38.12
CA CYS A 204 31.89 14.69 -38.94
C CYS A 204 30.61 14.24 -38.21
N LEU A 205 29.39 14.67 -38.59
CA LEU A 205 28.94 15.69 -39.56
C LEU A 205 27.50 16.17 -39.18
N LEU A 206 27.23 17.48 -39.37
CA LEU A 206 26.03 18.16 -39.91
C LEU A 206 24.68 17.39 -40.02
N LEU A 207 23.46 17.95 -39.86
CA LEU A 207 22.84 19.27 -39.54
C LEU A 207 21.36 18.96 -39.09
N THR A 208 20.36 19.83 -38.82
CA THR A 208 20.04 21.26 -39.08
C THR A 208 19.00 21.74 -38.04
N PRO A 209 18.93 23.01 -37.58
CA PRO A 209 17.87 23.47 -36.66
C PRO A 209 16.64 24.07 -37.39
N ASP A 210 15.42 23.60 -37.05
CA ASP A 210 14.16 24.38 -37.09
C ASP A 210 13.00 23.61 -36.38
N MET A 211 11.75 24.09 -36.52
CA MET A 211 10.47 23.54 -36.04
C MET A 211 10.03 23.92 -34.62
N ALA A 212 10.18 25.20 -34.27
CA ALA A 212 9.42 25.82 -33.19
C ALA A 212 7.93 26.02 -33.58
N ALA A 213 7.12 24.95 -33.60
CA ALA A 213 5.73 25.03 -34.06
C ALA A 213 4.72 23.98 -33.49
N GLN A 214 4.75 23.66 -32.18
CA GLN A 214 3.68 22.81 -31.60
C GLN A 214 3.39 23.00 -30.09
N LEU A 215 3.33 24.24 -29.61
CA LEU A 215 3.12 24.56 -28.18
C LEU A 215 1.83 25.36 -27.90
N VAL A 216 0.71 24.95 -28.50
CA VAL A 216 -0.63 25.56 -28.30
C VAL A 216 -1.73 24.53 -27.96
N VAL A 217 -1.53 23.24 -28.24
CA VAL A 217 -2.54 22.18 -27.97
C VAL A 217 -2.42 21.61 -26.55
N ALA A 218 -1.22 21.60 -25.95
CA ALA A 218 -0.97 21.06 -24.60
C ALA A 218 -1.58 21.90 -23.46
N LEU A 219 -2.02 23.13 -23.73
CA LEU A 219 -2.55 24.09 -22.73
C LEU A 219 -4.09 24.11 -22.61
N LEU A 220 -4.78 23.17 -23.27
CA LEU A 220 -6.23 22.96 -23.14
C LEU A 220 -6.60 21.52 -22.69
N ALA A 221 -5.62 20.76 -22.18
CA ALA A 221 -5.81 19.39 -21.68
C ALA A 221 -5.66 19.24 -20.15
N PHE A 222 -5.39 20.34 -19.43
CA PHE A 222 -5.24 20.37 -17.96
C PHE A 222 -6.47 20.96 -17.23
N THR A 223 -7.67 20.76 -17.79
CA THR A 223 -8.94 21.19 -17.18
C THR A 223 -9.92 20.04 -16.95
N SER A 224 -9.42 18.83 -16.69
CA SER A 224 -10.25 17.67 -16.33
C SER A 224 -9.49 16.56 -15.58
N LEU A 225 -8.73 16.89 -14.54
CA LEU A 225 -8.35 15.91 -13.51
C LEU A 225 -8.25 16.52 -12.10
N SER A 226 -9.21 17.39 -11.79
CA SER A 226 -9.59 17.73 -10.41
C SER A 226 -10.95 17.10 -10.13
N ALA A 227 -11.00 15.77 -10.18
CA ALA A 227 -12.00 15.04 -9.42
C ALA A 227 -11.77 15.45 -7.95
N ALA A 228 -12.76 16.11 -7.34
CA ALA A 228 -12.61 16.60 -5.98
C ALA A 228 -12.42 15.40 -5.05
N SER A 229 -11.29 15.36 -4.33
CA SER A 229 -11.19 14.58 -3.10
C SER A 229 -12.12 15.23 -2.08
N ASP A 230 -13.41 14.91 -2.16
CA ASP A 230 -14.35 15.17 -1.08
C ASP A 230 -13.75 14.54 0.19
N PRO A 231 -13.60 15.28 1.29
CA PRO A 231 -13.00 14.75 2.52
C PRO A 231 -13.69 13.49 3.06
N ASN A 232 -14.93 13.19 2.63
CA ASN A 232 -15.58 11.89 2.90
C ASN A 232 -14.84 10.70 2.29
N CYS A 233 -14.30 10.81 1.06
CA CYS A 233 -13.82 9.65 0.31
C CYS A 233 -12.66 8.90 1.00
N THR A 234 -11.76 9.62 1.66
CA THR A 234 -10.65 9.03 2.43
C THR A 234 -11.14 8.26 3.67
N GLU A 235 -12.26 8.66 4.28
CA GLU A 235 -12.84 7.94 5.41
C GLU A 235 -13.76 6.80 4.97
N LEU A 236 -14.42 6.92 3.80
CA LEU A 236 -15.31 5.90 3.23
C LEU A 236 -14.54 4.73 2.61
N VAL A 237 -13.36 4.96 2.03
CA VAL A 237 -12.62 3.98 1.23
C VAL A 237 -11.32 3.58 1.93
N LYS A 238 -11.44 3.13 3.18
CA LYS A 238 -10.31 2.62 3.97
C LYS A 238 -10.02 1.16 3.61
N PRO A 239 -8.84 0.84 3.08
CA PRO A 239 -8.47 -0.54 2.76
C PRO A 239 -8.12 -1.35 4.01
N LEU A 240 -8.32 -2.67 3.95
CA LEU A 240 -7.98 -3.61 5.01
C LEU A 240 -6.58 -4.20 4.79
N VAL A 241 -5.74 -4.14 5.82
CA VAL A 241 -4.51 -4.95 5.92
C VAL A 241 -4.91 -6.39 6.22
N LEU A 242 -4.37 -7.35 5.48
CA LEU A 242 -4.79 -8.75 5.53
C LEU A 242 -3.81 -9.60 6.34
N ASP A 243 -4.36 -10.29 7.33
CA ASP A 243 -3.69 -11.28 8.16
C ASP A 243 -4.59 -12.53 8.33
N SER A 244 -4.20 -13.50 9.15
CA SER A 244 -4.99 -14.72 9.39
C SER A 244 -6.20 -14.53 10.32
N HIS A 245 -6.44 -13.32 10.84
CA HIS A 245 -7.51 -12.98 11.79
C HIS A 245 -8.52 -11.96 11.22
N SER A 246 -8.28 -11.48 9.99
CA SER A 246 -9.06 -10.46 9.30
C SER A 246 -10.55 -10.82 9.16
N PRO A 247 -11.47 -9.84 9.23
CA PRO A 247 -12.92 -10.10 9.25
C PRO A 247 -13.47 -10.70 7.95
N ILE A 248 -12.68 -10.69 6.86
CA ILE A 248 -13.05 -11.18 5.53
C ILE A 248 -13.26 -12.70 5.45
N TYR A 249 -12.91 -13.49 6.47
CA TYR A 249 -12.98 -14.95 6.38
C TYR A 249 -14.41 -15.52 6.56
N GLY A 250 -14.59 -16.76 6.11
CA GLY A 250 -15.86 -17.48 6.01
C GLY A 250 -16.61 -17.17 4.71
N ARG A 251 -17.89 -17.59 4.68
CA ARG A 251 -18.77 -17.54 3.51
C ARG A 251 -19.46 -16.18 3.33
N TRP A 252 -19.64 -15.79 2.06
CA TRP A 252 -20.21 -14.52 1.62
C TRP A 252 -20.97 -14.68 0.30
N VAL A 253 -22.11 -14.02 0.17
CA VAL A 253 -23.01 -14.08 -1.00
C VAL A 253 -22.98 -12.75 -1.74
N LEU A 254 -22.77 -12.76 -3.06
CA LEU A 254 -22.72 -11.53 -3.87
C LEU A 254 -24.07 -10.83 -3.85
N HIS A 255 -24.12 -9.60 -3.33
CA HIS A 255 -25.34 -8.79 -3.31
C HIS A 255 -25.37 -7.79 -4.47
N VAL A 256 -24.29 -7.03 -4.67
CA VAL A 256 -24.19 -6.02 -5.73
C VAL A 256 -22.76 -5.87 -6.25
N GLY A 257 -22.60 -5.57 -7.53
CA GLY A 257 -21.32 -5.28 -8.17
C GLY A 257 -21.39 -4.17 -9.23
N THR A 258 -20.27 -3.52 -9.47
CA THR A 258 -20.04 -2.56 -10.57
C THR A 258 -18.65 -2.78 -11.19
N TRP A 259 -18.36 -2.11 -12.31
CA TRP A 259 -17.13 -2.18 -13.11
C TRP A 259 -16.73 -0.77 -13.56
N ASP A 260 -15.45 -0.53 -13.83
CA ASP A 260 -14.97 0.75 -14.36
C ASP A 260 -14.90 0.76 -15.90
N GLU A 261 -14.39 -0.31 -16.50
CA GLU A 261 -14.28 -0.50 -17.93
C GLU A 261 -15.57 -1.11 -18.53
N PRO A 262 -16.29 -0.43 -19.45
CA PRO A 262 -17.56 -0.91 -20.01
C PRO A 262 -17.51 -2.29 -20.68
N SER A 263 -16.31 -2.75 -21.07
CA SER A 263 -16.09 -4.08 -21.64
C SER A 263 -16.28 -5.23 -20.65
N LEU A 264 -16.19 -4.97 -19.34
CA LEU A 264 -16.34 -5.97 -18.27
C LEU A 264 -17.80 -6.32 -17.95
N LYS A 265 -18.74 -5.47 -18.40
CA LYS A 265 -20.18 -5.62 -18.11
C LYS A 265 -20.76 -6.98 -18.52
N SER A 266 -20.32 -7.53 -19.66
CA SER A 266 -20.79 -8.82 -20.16
C SER A 266 -20.46 -9.97 -19.22
N ASP A 267 -19.30 -9.89 -18.58
CA ASP A 267 -18.71 -10.97 -17.82
C ASP A 267 -19.48 -11.09 -16.49
N LEU A 268 -19.62 -9.97 -15.76
CA LEU A 268 -20.39 -9.92 -14.50
C LEU A 268 -21.89 -10.21 -14.69
N VAL A 269 -22.55 -9.59 -15.69
CA VAL A 269 -24.01 -9.73 -15.87
C VAL A 269 -24.44 -11.16 -16.25
N SER A 270 -23.49 -12.03 -16.61
CA SER A 270 -23.75 -13.45 -16.86
C SER A 270 -23.96 -14.30 -15.60
N VAL A 271 -23.50 -13.84 -14.42
CA VAL A 271 -23.45 -14.62 -13.18
C VAL A 271 -24.72 -14.44 -12.36
N ASN A 272 -25.76 -15.23 -12.67
CA ASN A 272 -27.08 -15.24 -12.03
C ASN A 272 -27.06 -15.24 -10.50
N GLY A 273 -26.04 -15.81 -9.86
CA GLY A 273 -25.84 -15.78 -8.41
C GLY A 273 -24.45 -16.31 -8.07
N SER A 274 -23.80 -15.74 -7.06
CA SER A 274 -22.41 -16.08 -6.69
C SER A 274 -22.24 -16.10 -5.18
N TRP A 275 -21.39 -17.01 -4.70
CA TRP A 275 -20.85 -16.94 -3.34
C TRP A 275 -19.39 -17.38 -3.29
N VAL A 276 -18.67 -16.83 -2.32
CA VAL A 276 -17.27 -17.17 -2.01
C VAL A 276 -17.16 -17.61 -0.55
N ASP A 277 -16.16 -18.43 -0.26
CA ASP A 277 -15.77 -18.81 1.09
C ASP A 277 -14.25 -18.67 1.23
N LEU A 278 -13.87 -17.71 2.08
CA LEU A 278 -12.49 -17.25 2.23
C LEU A 278 -11.89 -17.86 3.49
N SER A 279 -10.71 -18.45 3.41
CA SER A 279 -10.06 -19.08 4.56
C SER A 279 -8.57 -18.79 4.62
N ALA A 280 -8.07 -18.45 5.81
CA ALA A 280 -6.64 -18.31 6.05
C ALA A 280 -5.94 -19.68 5.93
N SER A 281 -4.80 -19.74 5.24
CA SER A 281 -3.90 -20.89 5.33
C SER A 281 -3.26 -20.97 6.73
N SER A 282 -2.74 -22.15 7.09
CA SER A 282 -1.81 -22.29 8.22
C SER A 282 -0.51 -21.50 8.00
N ASP A 283 -0.16 -21.29 6.74
CA ASP A 283 1.03 -20.56 6.32
C ASP A 283 0.67 -19.08 6.12
N SER A 284 1.19 -18.21 6.98
CA SER A 284 0.94 -16.77 6.94
C SER A 284 1.33 -16.16 5.60
N GLY A 285 0.38 -15.53 4.91
CA GLY A 285 0.58 -14.94 3.57
C GLY A 285 -0.15 -15.66 2.43
N VAL A 286 -0.92 -16.71 2.71
CA VAL A 286 -1.80 -17.35 1.71
C VAL A 286 -3.24 -17.43 2.22
N MET A 287 -4.18 -17.03 1.37
CA MET A 287 -5.62 -17.25 1.53
C MET A 287 -6.10 -18.30 0.52
N THR A 288 -6.93 -19.24 0.98
CA THR A 288 -7.65 -20.17 0.12
C THR A 288 -9.04 -19.59 -0.16
N ILE A 289 -9.38 -19.51 -1.45
CA ILE A 289 -10.63 -18.97 -1.99
C ILE A 289 -11.41 -20.14 -2.59
N TYR A 290 -12.51 -20.56 -1.97
CA TYR A 290 -13.51 -21.36 -2.66
C TYR A 290 -14.55 -20.41 -3.26
N TRP A 291 -14.98 -20.67 -4.49
CA TRP A 291 -15.94 -19.84 -5.23
C TRP A 291 -16.95 -20.72 -5.95
N ALA A 292 -18.18 -20.21 -6.09
CA ALA A 292 -19.29 -20.94 -6.68
C ALA A 292 -20.27 -19.99 -7.39
N ASP A 293 -20.23 -20.03 -8.71
CA ASP A 293 -20.98 -19.16 -9.61
C ASP A 293 -22.07 -19.93 -10.36
N ARG A 294 -23.29 -19.39 -10.34
CA ARG A 294 -24.40 -19.86 -11.18
C ARG A 294 -24.42 -19.07 -12.49
N LEU A 295 -24.26 -19.77 -13.60
CA LEU A 295 -24.30 -19.27 -14.97
C LEU A 295 -25.48 -19.95 -15.67
N GLU A 296 -26.54 -19.19 -15.98
CA GLU A 296 -27.84 -19.74 -16.39
C GLU A 296 -28.37 -20.78 -15.36
N ASP A 297 -28.58 -22.03 -15.79
CA ASP A 297 -29.01 -23.17 -14.96
C ASP A 297 -27.82 -24.04 -14.45
N LYS A 298 -26.57 -23.58 -14.63
CA LYS A 298 -25.36 -24.38 -14.33
C LYS A 298 -24.56 -23.76 -13.20
N CYS A 299 -24.00 -24.62 -12.35
CA CYS A 299 -22.98 -24.23 -11.38
C CYS A 299 -21.59 -24.48 -11.95
N LEU A 300 -20.70 -23.48 -11.83
CA LEU A 300 -19.26 -23.66 -11.85
C LEU A 300 -18.74 -23.38 -10.44
N GLN A 301 -17.87 -24.26 -9.94
CA GLN A 301 -17.26 -24.11 -8.63
C GLN A 301 -15.77 -24.42 -8.72
N GLY A 302 -14.97 -23.87 -7.81
CA GLY A 302 -13.54 -24.11 -7.81
C GLY A 302 -12.81 -23.62 -6.58
N LEU A 303 -11.52 -23.94 -6.56
CA LEU A 303 -10.57 -23.52 -5.54
C LEU A 303 -9.47 -22.70 -6.21
N ALA A 304 -9.16 -21.54 -5.63
CA ALA A 304 -7.99 -20.74 -5.97
C ALA A 304 -7.22 -20.38 -4.69
N ASN A 305 -5.92 -20.11 -4.82
CA ASN A 305 -5.12 -19.57 -3.74
C ASN A 305 -4.69 -18.14 -4.11
N GLY A 306 -4.93 -17.20 -3.19
CA GLY A 306 -4.42 -15.83 -3.28
C GLY A 306 -3.21 -15.66 -2.36
N THR A 307 -2.08 -15.18 -2.90
CA THR A 307 -0.94 -14.77 -2.05
C THR A 307 -1.15 -13.33 -1.59
N ILE A 308 -1.06 -13.11 -0.28
CA ILE A 308 -1.28 -11.81 0.36
C ILE A 308 0.02 -11.00 0.34
N SER A 309 -0.05 -9.79 -0.22
CA SER A 309 0.99 -8.76 -0.14
C SER A 309 0.39 -7.51 0.51
N GLY A 310 0.42 -7.47 1.84
CA GLY A 310 -0.15 -6.39 2.65
C GLY A 310 -1.68 -6.28 2.55
N MET A 311 -2.19 -5.40 1.69
CA MET A 311 -3.62 -5.21 1.44
C MET A 311 -4.10 -5.87 0.13
N THR A 312 -3.17 -6.31 -0.72
CA THR A 312 -3.47 -6.88 -2.04
C THR A 312 -3.41 -8.41 -2.00
N THR A 313 -4.36 -9.09 -2.65
CA THR A 313 -4.33 -10.53 -2.90
C THR A 313 -4.06 -10.83 -4.37
N HIS A 314 -2.90 -11.44 -4.65
CA HIS A 314 -2.55 -11.88 -5.99
C HIS A 314 -3.09 -13.29 -6.21
N THR A 315 -4.14 -13.41 -7.00
CA THR A 315 -4.88 -14.66 -7.22
C THR A 315 -4.81 -15.09 -8.68
N THR A 316 -4.65 -16.39 -8.91
CA THR A 316 -4.76 -16.99 -10.26
C THR A 316 -5.93 -17.96 -10.27
N PHE A 317 -6.95 -17.67 -11.06
CA PHE A 317 -8.08 -18.57 -11.29
C PHE A 317 -7.81 -19.43 -12.54
N ASN A 318 -8.25 -20.68 -12.51
CA ASN A 318 -8.27 -21.56 -13.68
C ASN A 318 -9.66 -22.15 -13.82
N ILE A 319 -10.43 -21.65 -14.80
CA ILE A 319 -11.84 -22.00 -15.00
C ILE A 319 -11.96 -22.67 -16.37
N ASN A 320 -12.31 -23.96 -16.37
CA ASN A 320 -12.44 -24.77 -17.59
C ASN A 320 -11.19 -24.73 -18.53
N GLY A 321 -9.99 -24.54 -17.97
CA GLY A 321 -8.74 -24.43 -18.72
C GLY A 321 -8.36 -23.00 -19.16
N HIS A 322 -9.19 -22.00 -18.87
CA HIS A 322 -8.85 -20.59 -19.02
C HIS A 322 -8.21 -20.06 -17.73
N THR A 323 -6.99 -19.54 -17.83
CA THR A 323 -6.29 -18.88 -16.72
C THR A 323 -6.57 -17.38 -16.74
N SER A 324 -6.94 -16.80 -15.60
CA SER A 324 -6.98 -15.35 -15.37
C SER A 324 -6.18 -14.98 -14.12
N TYR A 325 -5.63 -13.76 -14.12
CA TYR A 325 -4.80 -13.22 -13.04
C TYR A 325 -5.51 -12.00 -12.44
N HIS A 326 -5.54 -11.91 -11.12
CA HIS A 326 -6.41 -11.02 -10.37
C HIS A 326 -5.68 -10.42 -9.17
N ASP A 327 -5.69 -9.09 -9.07
CA ASP A 327 -5.20 -8.34 -7.91
C ASP A 327 -6.42 -7.80 -7.13
N GLY A 328 -6.77 -8.49 -6.04
CA GLY A 328 -7.90 -8.13 -5.18
C GLY A 328 -7.49 -7.21 -4.03
N LYS A 329 -8.40 -6.34 -3.59
CA LYS A 329 -8.27 -5.56 -2.34
C LYS A 329 -9.58 -5.56 -1.56
N TYR A 330 -9.53 -5.38 -0.25
CA TYR A 330 -10.71 -5.33 0.61
C TYR A 330 -10.78 -4.03 1.42
N TYR A 331 -11.99 -3.64 1.83
CA TYR A 331 -12.25 -2.34 2.44
C TYR A 331 -13.13 -2.43 3.71
N GLU A 332 -12.99 -1.46 4.63
CA GLU A 332 -13.91 -1.28 5.76
C GLU A 332 -15.36 -1.07 5.26
N THR A 333 -16.30 -1.76 5.90
CA THR A 333 -17.74 -1.77 5.53
C THR A 333 -18.59 -2.24 6.73
N CYS A 334 -19.85 -2.65 6.51
CA CYS A 334 -20.71 -3.20 7.58
C CYS A 334 -20.17 -4.53 8.14
N SER A 335 -20.56 -4.90 9.37
CA SER A 335 -20.06 -6.13 10.03
C SER A 335 -20.45 -7.43 9.34
N ASP A 336 -21.58 -7.43 8.63
CA ASP A 336 -22.09 -8.56 7.86
C ASP A 336 -21.88 -8.37 6.34
N CYS A 337 -20.96 -7.47 5.96
CA CYS A 337 -20.56 -7.14 4.61
C CYS A 337 -19.09 -7.55 4.33
N LEU A 338 -18.82 -7.93 3.08
CA LEU A 338 -17.47 -8.03 2.52
C LEU A 338 -17.41 -7.14 1.28
N LEU A 339 -16.55 -6.12 1.32
CA LEU A 339 -16.35 -5.18 0.25
C LEU A 339 -15.00 -5.43 -0.43
N SER A 340 -15.03 -5.75 -1.72
CA SER A 340 -13.88 -6.20 -2.51
C SER A 340 -13.74 -5.42 -3.82
N GLU A 341 -12.56 -4.88 -4.08
CA GLU A 341 -12.11 -4.53 -5.44
C GLU A 341 -11.45 -5.77 -6.05
N ASP A 342 -11.67 -6.03 -7.35
CA ASP A 342 -10.96 -7.04 -8.14
C ASP A 342 -10.39 -6.40 -9.40
N THR A 343 -9.06 -6.41 -9.53
CA THR A 343 -8.37 -5.93 -10.75
C THR A 343 -8.01 -7.11 -11.63
N THR A 344 -8.76 -7.32 -12.71
CA THR A 344 -8.43 -8.37 -13.70
C THR A 344 -7.20 -7.93 -14.52
N LEU A 345 -6.16 -8.75 -14.59
CA LEU A 345 -4.92 -8.47 -15.30
C LEU A 345 -4.82 -9.19 -16.65
N LEU A 346 -4.20 -8.53 -17.61
CA LEU A 346 -3.77 -9.07 -18.90
C LEU A 346 -2.45 -9.86 -18.73
N PRO A 347 -2.10 -10.75 -19.68
CA PRO A 347 -0.85 -11.54 -19.61
C PRO A 347 0.47 -10.75 -19.63
N ASP A 348 0.42 -9.43 -19.86
CA ASP A 348 1.57 -8.51 -19.77
C ASP A 348 1.59 -7.68 -18.47
N GLY A 349 0.72 -8.01 -17.50
CA GLY A 349 0.63 -7.37 -16.18
C GLY A 349 -0.16 -6.06 -16.15
N LYS A 350 -0.74 -5.61 -17.27
CA LYS A 350 -1.62 -4.43 -17.27
C LYS A 350 -3.03 -4.79 -16.82
N SER A 351 -3.73 -3.85 -16.20
CA SER A 351 -5.17 -3.99 -15.92
C SER A 351 -5.98 -4.11 -17.22
N LYS A 352 -6.91 -5.07 -17.27
CA LYS A 352 -8.04 -5.16 -18.22
C LYS A 352 -9.16 -4.19 -17.84
N GLY A 353 -9.17 -3.76 -16.58
CA GLY A 353 -10.25 -3.08 -15.87
C GLY A 353 -10.47 -3.72 -14.50
N ARG A 354 -11.38 -3.14 -13.71
CA ARG A 354 -11.69 -3.54 -12.34
C ARG A 354 -13.17 -3.82 -12.14
N TYR A 355 -13.46 -4.63 -11.14
CA TYR A 355 -14.79 -4.74 -10.51
C TYR A 355 -14.74 -4.21 -9.08
N PHE A 356 -15.92 -3.83 -8.58
CA PHE A 356 -16.15 -3.53 -7.17
C PHE A 356 -17.40 -4.26 -6.70
N PHE A 357 -17.22 -5.16 -5.74
CA PHE A 357 -18.22 -6.12 -5.27
C PHE A 357 -18.53 -5.90 -3.80
N LEU A 358 -19.81 -5.88 -3.46
CA LEU A 358 -20.30 -6.03 -2.11
C LEU A 358 -21.03 -7.37 -1.97
N PHE A 359 -20.43 -8.24 -1.16
CA PHE A 359 -21.05 -9.48 -0.70
C PHE A 359 -21.59 -9.28 0.73
N THR A 360 -22.56 -10.08 1.15
CA THR A 360 -23.02 -10.11 2.56
C THR A 360 -23.14 -11.53 3.08
N ARG A 361 -23.27 -11.71 4.40
CA ARG A 361 -23.39 -13.03 5.03
C ARG A 361 -24.63 -13.83 4.60
N THR A 362 -25.66 -13.18 4.06
CA THR A 362 -26.97 -13.80 3.79
C THR A 362 -27.55 -13.50 2.40
N GLY A 363 -26.93 -12.60 1.63
CA GLY A 363 -27.49 -12.04 0.40
C GLY A 363 -28.50 -10.90 0.63
N ALA A 364 -28.85 -10.58 1.88
CA ALA A 364 -29.59 -9.38 2.24
C ALA A 364 -28.63 -8.23 2.63
N LEU A 365 -29.10 -6.98 2.49
CA LEU A 365 -28.35 -5.74 2.77
C LEU A 365 -29.37 -4.64 3.15
N GLU A 366 -29.07 -3.76 4.11
CA GLU A 366 -29.95 -2.64 4.43
C GLU A 366 -29.82 -1.50 3.39
N PRO A 367 -30.91 -0.78 3.02
CA PRO A 367 -30.85 0.27 2.01
C PRO A 367 -29.83 1.37 2.30
N SER A 368 -29.56 1.68 3.57
CA SER A 368 -28.54 2.65 3.98
C SER A 368 -27.11 2.18 3.68
N GLU A 369 -26.86 0.88 3.70
CA GLU A 369 -25.54 0.28 3.42
C GLU A 369 -25.27 0.26 1.91
N LEU A 370 -26.32 0.03 1.10
CA LEU A 370 -26.26 0.18 -0.35
C LEU A 370 -25.93 1.63 -0.77
N GLU A 371 -26.42 2.65 -0.06
CA GLU A 371 -26.05 4.06 -0.32
C GLU A 371 -24.64 4.42 0.19
N ILE A 372 -24.01 3.61 1.05
CA ILE A 372 -22.59 3.73 1.40
C ILE A 372 -21.75 3.10 0.28
N PHE A 373 -22.10 1.90 -0.18
CA PHE A 373 -21.45 1.21 -1.31
C PHE A 373 -21.38 2.08 -2.57
N LYS A 374 -22.50 2.73 -2.95
CA LYS A 374 -22.54 3.64 -4.10
C LYS A 374 -21.53 4.78 -3.99
N LYS A 375 -21.38 5.39 -2.80
CA LYS A 375 -20.39 6.44 -2.57
C LYS A 375 -18.96 5.92 -2.60
N GLN A 376 -18.72 4.72 -2.07
CA GLN A 376 -17.42 4.07 -2.15
C GLN A 376 -17.03 3.78 -3.61
N ALA A 377 -18.00 3.31 -4.43
CA ALA A 377 -17.83 3.12 -5.87
C ALA A 377 -17.57 4.44 -6.61
N GLU A 378 -18.32 5.51 -6.32
CA GLU A 378 -18.11 6.86 -6.86
C GLU A 378 -16.73 7.42 -6.50
N CYS A 379 -16.29 7.28 -5.24
CA CYS A 379 -14.96 7.67 -4.78
C CYS A 379 -13.83 6.91 -5.49
N LEU A 380 -14.04 5.64 -5.83
CA LEU A 380 -13.10 4.80 -6.59
C LEU A 380 -13.27 4.89 -8.13
N GLN A 381 -14.13 5.79 -8.60
CA GLN A 381 -14.38 6.08 -10.02
C GLN A 381 -14.95 4.90 -10.83
N PHE A 382 -15.71 4.01 -10.18
CA PHE A 382 -16.51 2.98 -10.86
C PHE A 382 -17.75 3.58 -11.54
N LEU A 383 -18.32 2.86 -12.51
CA LEU A 383 -19.50 3.33 -13.23
C LEU A 383 -20.76 3.27 -12.34
N PRO A 384 -21.73 4.20 -12.53
CA PRO A 384 -22.99 4.23 -11.77
C PRO A 384 -24.00 3.16 -12.24
N GLU A 385 -23.54 2.14 -12.96
CA GLU A 385 -24.33 0.96 -13.33
C GLU A 385 -24.07 -0.16 -12.33
N TYR A 386 -25.13 -0.82 -11.87
CA TYR A 386 -25.04 -1.83 -10.80
C TYR A 386 -25.70 -3.13 -11.25
N TYR A 387 -24.97 -4.24 -11.10
CA TYR A 387 -25.51 -5.60 -11.19
C TYR A 387 -25.86 -6.09 -9.79
N PHE A 388 -27.02 -6.73 -9.60
CA PHE A 388 -27.42 -7.32 -8.33
C PHE A 388 -27.43 -8.85 -8.45
N GLY A 389 -26.77 -9.53 -7.52
CA GLY A 389 -26.69 -10.99 -7.50
C GLY A 389 -28.03 -11.63 -7.15
N GLY A 390 -28.38 -12.73 -7.82
CA GLY A 390 -29.58 -13.51 -7.51
C GLY A 390 -29.39 -14.44 -6.31
N THR A 391 -30.51 -14.80 -5.69
CA THR A 391 -30.57 -15.65 -4.48
C THR A 391 -30.56 -17.15 -4.76
N ASP A 392 -30.59 -17.58 -6.03
CA ASP A 392 -30.47 -18.98 -6.44
C ASP A 392 -28.99 -19.39 -6.49
N LEU A 393 -28.44 -19.73 -5.33
CA LEU A 393 -27.03 -20.04 -5.16
C LEU A 393 -26.68 -21.49 -5.53
N CYS A 394 -25.41 -21.74 -5.83
CA CYS A 394 -24.91 -23.11 -6.03
C CYS A 394 -24.75 -23.87 -4.70
N PRO A 395 -25.04 -25.18 -4.65
CA PRO A 395 -24.78 -26.02 -3.48
C PRO A 395 -23.28 -26.21 -3.28
N ASP A 396 -22.81 -26.28 -2.04
CA ASP A 396 -21.38 -26.46 -1.76
C ASP A 396 -20.96 -27.90 -2.06
N GLU A 397 -20.13 -28.11 -3.10
CA GLU A 397 -19.64 -29.45 -3.47
C GLU A 397 -18.63 -30.04 -2.47
N ARG A 398 -18.19 -29.26 -1.47
CA ARG A 398 -17.37 -29.75 -0.35
C ARG A 398 -18.23 -30.38 0.75
N GLU A 399 -19.51 -30.03 0.84
CA GLU A 399 -20.45 -30.60 1.80
C GLU A 399 -21.09 -31.89 1.25
N PRO A 400 -21.34 -32.91 2.09
CA PRO A 400 -22.09 -34.08 1.64
C PRO A 400 -23.51 -33.66 1.28
N ALA A 401 -23.98 -34.03 0.09
CA ALA A 401 -25.32 -33.71 -0.38
C ALA A 401 -26.37 -34.07 0.68
N PRO A 402 -27.34 -33.18 0.97
CA PRO A 402 -28.35 -33.43 1.98
C PRO A 402 -29.08 -34.75 1.68
N PRO A 403 -29.39 -35.57 2.69
CA PRO A 403 -30.02 -36.87 2.47
C PRO A 403 -31.30 -36.65 1.68
N ALA A 404 -31.38 -37.28 0.50
CA ALA A 404 -32.53 -37.17 -0.38
C ALA A 404 -33.78 -37.46 0.44
N ALA A 405 -34.73 -36.52 0.47
CA ALA A 405 -35.94 -36.66 1.25
C ALA A 405 -36.64 -37.96 0.83
N GLU A 406 -36.75 -38.91 1.77
CA GLU A 406 -37.56 -40.10 1.53
C GLU A 406 -38.98 -39.60 1.25
N ASN A 407 -39.41 -39.76 0.00
CA ASN A 407 -40.79 -39.55 -0.40
C ASN A 407 -41.63 -40.54 0.39
N THR A 408 -42.13 -40.08 1.53
CA THR A 408 -43.10 -40.81 2.34
C THR A 408 -44.40 -40.77 1.53
N GLU A 409 -44.51 -41.67 0.56
CA GLU A 409 -45.76 -41.94 -0.14
C GLU A 409 -46.79 -42.28 0.93
N SER A 410 -47.74 -41.37 1.12
CA SER A 410 -48.79 -41.52 2.11
C SER A 410 -49.74 -42.62 1.65
N GLN A 411 -49.36 -43.87 1.96
CA GLN A 411 -50.25 -45.02 1.86
C GLN A 411 -51.53 -44.66 2.59
N THR A 412 -52.58 -44.47 1.81
CA THR A 412 -53.88 -44.03 2.29
C THR A 412 -54.66 -45.31 2.58
N ASP A 413 -54.71 -45.71 3.85
CA ASP A 413 -55.43 -46.91 4.27
C ASP A 413 -56.91 -46.81 3.89
N GLU A 414 -57.35 -47.61 2.92
CA GLU A 414 -58.77 -47.83 2.66
C GLU A 414 -59.36 -48.70 3.78
N GLU A 415 -59.98 -48.07 4.78
CA GLU A 415 -60.77 -48.80 5.79
C GLU A 415 -62.08 -49.31 5.15
N PRO A 416 -62.32 -50.63 5.09
CA PRO A 416 -63.50 -51.18 4.42
C PRO A 416 -64.73 -51.18 5.35
N THR A 417 -65.61 -50.19 5.19
CA THR A 417 -66.86 -50.10 5.97
C THR A 417 -67.78 -51.30 5.68
N ALA A 418 -67.97 -52.19 6.66
CA ALA A 418 -68.73 -53.42 6.49
C ALA A 418 -69.51 -53.89 7.74
N GLN A 419 -70.51 -53.11 8.18
CA GLN A 419 -71.81 -53.62 8.67
C GLN A 419 -72.88 -52.53 8.80
#